data_AF-A0A9X7Z998-F1
#
_entry.id   AF-A0A9X7Z998-F1
#
_cell.length_a   1.000
_cell.length_b   1.000
_cell.length_c   1.000
_cell.angle_alpha   90.00
_cell.angle_beta   90.00
_cell.angle_gamma   90.00
#
_symmetry.space_group_name_H-M   'P 1'
#
loop_
_entity.id
_entity.type
_entity.pdbx_description
1 polymer ?
#
loop_
_entity_poly.entity_id
_entity_poly.type
_entity_poly.pdbx_seq_one_letter_code
_entity_poly.pdbx_strand_id
1 'polypeptide(L)'
;MASKAGRDGKAGRDGKAGRDGKAGRDGKAGRDGKVGRDGKAGRDGKAGRDGKAGRDGKAGRDGKAGRDGKAGRDGKVGMGGEMREVMAGQVDGIGGEDGERGEVMPGQLDGTGGASLARGVLSALLDKYENSEAFRKGEPTQARIQLRFTDSLVPGYASGRLDPDDRSALHHALVTMADRGFIELKWVKFEEGNIIERVYLTWERINDIYEYLGRTPQRQKLSAFAAEMEGWLKGLVGGGLVNSSLPGEGLLDGGLSGGGDGLPNGGLPETWRFLLNWVGDVLSFVHERGRIPSSLIPEEDGTRTLLLRALAGLVRARERSLPVRLFSKRELGNSKVFEKQVQSHVIRLVRRYWSIGHPLDVEAPDDDAALLRELGIESGHEDITFCGPIRFRYEGTETAEDIDASVFPYGLAIDASDVHRIAITAAPVSRILTIENKANYRAYVRRHRRADELVVYLGGFASPAQRVFLRLLRSFLRSRACEVGEASAMFGTIGARGLDEGVSRADVGDKPTVLHHWGDLDYGGILILQNLRNSCWQEAVPWRMEPELLDEYIDYAEPIDDAYRTKLTRLLESGVYAWAHPLIQRILTLGATLEQEALILRD
;
A
#
# COMPACT_ATOMS: atom_id res chain seq x y z
N MET A 1 8.97 -65.10 -74.17
CA MET A 1 9.25 -65.06 -72.72
C MET A 1 9.23 -63.59 -72.30
N ALA A 2 8.59 -63.24 -71.18
CA ALA A 2 8.51 -61.87 -70.67
C ALA A 2 8.83 -61.85 -69.17
N SER A 3 9.58 -60.84 -68.72
CA SER A 3 10.14 -60.75 -67.36
C SER A 3 9.13 -60.24 -66.32
N LYS A 4 9.37 -60.62 -65.05
CA LYS A 4 8.48 -60.34 -63.91
C LYS A 4 8.42 -58.86 -63.53
N ALA A 5 7.21 -58.38 -63.24
CA ALA A 5 6.98 -57.14 -62.51
C ALA A 5 7.32 -57.27 -61.00
N GLY A 6 7.83 -56.20 -60.41
CA GLY A 6 7.93 -56.04 -58.95
C GLY A 6 6.55 -55.78 -58.32
N ARG A 7 6.41 -56.05 -57.02
CA ARG A 7 5.18 -55.79 -56.25
C ARG A 7 5.41 -54.64 -55.26
N ASP A 8 4.43 -53.76 -55.15
CA ASP A 8 4.47 -52.62 -54.24
C ASP A 8 4.47 -53.03 -52.76
N GLY A 9 5.07 -52.17 -51.93
CA GLY A 9 5.13 -52.35 -50.48
C GLY A 9 3.78 -52.14 -49.80
N LYS A 10 3.51 -52.92 -48.74
CA LYS A 10 2.28 -52.78 -47.95
C LYS A 10 2.28 -51.50 -47.12
N ALA A 11 1.13 -50.85 -47.04
CA ALA A 11 0.90 -49.69 -46.17
C ALA A 11 1.21 -50.00 -44.69
N GLY A 12 1.65 -48.98 -43.96
CA GLY A 12 1.90 -49.05 -42.52
C GLY A 12 0.61 -49.32 -41.71
N ARG A 13 0.76 -49.83 -40.49
CA ARG A 13 -0.35 -50.05 -39.55
C ARG A 13 -0.57 -48.84 -38.67
N ASP A 14 -1.83 -48.49 -38.43
CA ASP A 14 -2.22 -47.38 -37.56
C ASP A 14 -1.77 -47.57 -36.11
N GLY A 15 -1.52 -46.44 -35.43
CA GLY A 15 -1.14 -46.40 -34.03
C GLY A 15 -2.27 -46.85 -33.10
N LYS A 16 -1.93 -47.54 -32.00
CA LYS A 16 -2.92 -47.96 -31.00
C LYS A 16 -3.42 -46.75 -30.19
N ALA A 17 -4.72 -46.76 -29.90
CA ALA A 17 -5.35 -45.75 -29.04
C ALA A 17 -4.70 -45.68 -27.64
N GLY A 18 -4.67 -44.47 -27.07
CA GLY A 18 -4.20 -44.22 -25.71
C GLY A 18 -5.09 -44.91 -24.66
N ARG A 19 -4.53 -45.16 -23.46
CA ARG A 19 -5.28 -45.74 -22.33
C ARG A 19 -5.94 -44.65 -21.50
N ASP A 20 -7.14 -44.94 -21.01
CA ASP A 20 -7.92 -44.05 -20.16
C ASP A 20 -7.21 -43.71 -18.84
N GLY A 21 -7.47 -42.49 -18.34
CA GLY A 21 -6.98 -42.02 -17.05
C GLY A 21 -7.62 -42.77 -15.87
N LYS A 22 -6.84 -43.04 -14.81
CA LYS A 22 -7.37 -43.67 -13.60
C LYS A 22 -8.33 -42.74 -12.86
N ALA A 23 -9.39 -43.32 -12.30
CA ALA A 23 -10.35 -42.60 -11.45
C ALA A 23 -9.66 -41.94 -10.24
N GLY A 24 -10.19 -40.78 -9.83
CA GLY A 24 -9.75 -40.09 -8.62
C GLY A 24 -10.03 -40.90 -7.35
N ARG A 25 -9.27 -40.67 -6.29
CA ARG A 25 -9.51 -41.29 -4.98
C ARG A 25 -10.63 -40.56 -4.23
N ASP A 26 -11.45 -41.33 -3.52
CA ASP A 26 -12.53 -40.80 -2.69
C ASP A 26 -12.01 -39.88 -1.57
N GLY A 27 -12.85 -38.91 -1.19
CA GLY A 27 -12.57 -38.01 -0.07
C GLY A 27 -12.56 -38.75 1.26
N LYS A 28 -11.66 -38.36 2.17
CA LYS A 28 -11.65 -38.90 3.54
C LYS A 28 -12.94 -38.52 4.27
N ALA A 29 -13.49 -39.47 5.02
CA ALA A 29 -14.63 -39.22 5.90
C ALA A 29 -14.33 -38.10 6.92
N GLY A 30 -15.36 -37.34 7.29
CA GLY A 30 -15.26 -36.35 8.36
C GLY A 30 -14.93 -37.01 9.69
N ARG A 31 -14.28 -36.27 10.60
CA ARG A 31 -14.07 -36.75 11.98
C ARG A 31 -15.38 -36.68 12.75
N ASP A 32 -15.65 -37.72 13.55
CA ASP A 32 -16.81 -37.76 14.43
C ASP A 32 -16.79 -36.60 15.44
N GLY A 33 -17.99 -36.14 15.80
CA GLY A 33 -18.16 -35.11 16.84
C GLY A 33 -17.71 -35.63 18.21
N LYS A 34 -17.08 -34.77 19.01
CA LYS A 34 -16.73 -35.11 20.40
C LYS A 34 -18.00 -35.43 21.19
N VAL A 35 -18.00 -36.57 21.88
CA VAL A 35 -19.08 -36.98 22.81
C VAL A 35 -19.26 -35.89 23.88
N GLY A 36 -20.50 -35.47 24.11
CA GLY A 36 -20.83 -34.52 25.18
C GLY A 36 -20.56 -35.11 26.55
N ARG A 37 -20.21 -34.27 27.54
CA ARG A 37 -20.09 -34.73 28.94
C ARG A 37 -21.48 -35.04 29.50
N ASP A 38 -21.60 -36.19 30.16
CA ASP A 38 -22.86 -36.61 30.77
C ASP A 38 -23.36 -35.61 31.83
N GLY A 39 -24.67 -35.35 31.81
CA GLY A 39 -25.34 -34.55 32.83
C GLY A 39 -25.50 -35.33 34.14
N LYS A 40 -25.38 -34.65 35.28
CA LYS A 40 -25.70 -35.25 36.59
C LYS A 40 -27.17 -35.70 36.62
N ALA A 41 -27.40 -36.93 37.07
CA ALA A 41 -28.74 -37.53 37.10
C ALA A 41 -29.73 -36.73 37.96
N GLY A 42 -30.86 -36.35 37.36
CA GLY A 42 -32.05 -35.88 38.07
C GLY A 42 -32.88 -37.04 38.61
N ARG A 43 -33.65 -36.81 39.68
CA ARG A 43 -34.56 -37.83 40.26
C ARG A 43 -35.78 -38.06 39.38
N ASP A 44 -36.25 -39.30 39.34
CA ASP A 44 -37.31 -39.74 38.43
C ASP A 44 -38.66 -39.02 38.63
N GLY A 45 -39.22 -38.53 37.53
CA GLY A 45 -40.58 -38.00 37.43
C GLY A 45 -41.51 -38.98 36.73
N LYS A 46 -42.78 -39.06 37.17
CA LYS A 46 -43.79 -40.00 36.64
C LYS A 46 -44.00 -39.84 35.13
N ALA A 47 -44.23 -40.97 34.44
CA ALA A 47 -44.43 -41.04 33.00
C ALA A 47 -45.57 -40.10 32.50
N GLY A 48 -45.23 -39.20 31.58
CA GLY A 48 -46.18 -38.43 30.79
C GLY A 48 -46.67 -39.23 29.58
N ARG A 49 -47.87 -38.91 29.09
CA ARG A 49 -48.50 -39.57 27.93
C ARG A 49 -47.69 -39.38 26.65
N ASP A 50 -47.70 -40.40 25.79
CA ASP A 50 -47.01 -40.41 24.50
C ASP A 50 -47.32 -39.17 23.65
N GLY A 51 -46.27 -38.52 23.16
CA GLY A 51 -46.39 -37.44 22.18
C GLY A 51 -46.83 -37.99 20.82
N LYS A 52 -47.69 -37.25 20.11
CA LYS A 52 -48.05 -37.59 18.72
C LYS A 52 -46.79 -37.69 17.86
N ALA A 53 -46.73 -38.71 17.01
CA ALA A 53 -45.62 -38.90 16.07
C ALA A 53 -45.33 -37.62 15.27
N GLY A 54 -44.06 -37.23 15.20
CA GLY A 54 -43.61 -36.13 14.37
C GLY A 54 -43.91 -36.41 12.89
N ARG A 55 -44.25 -35.38 12.13
CA ARG A 55 -44.37 -35.52 10.67
C ARG A 55 -42.98 -35.77 10.08
N ASP A 56 -42.90 -36.70 9.14
CA ASP A 56 -41.67 -37.00 8.42
C ASP A 56 -41.05 -35.74 7.81
N GLY A 57 -39.72 -35.64 7.91
CA GLY A 57 -38.98 -34.55 7.28
C GLY A 57 -39.13 -34.62 5.76
N LYS A 58 -39.41 -33.48 5.12
CA LYS A 58 -39.41 -33.41 3.65
C LYS A 58 -38.07 -33.87 3.12
N ALA A 59 -38.08 -34.75 2.11
CA ALA A 59 -36.88 -35.19 1.42
C ALA A 59 -36.01 -33.98 1.00
N GLY A 60 -34.70 -34.12 1.21
CA GLY A 60 -33.74 -33.11 0.77
C GLY A 60 -33.86 -32.88 -0.74
N ARG A 61 -33.74 -31.62 -1.17
CA ARG A 61 -33.67 -31.32 -2.61
C ARG A 61 -32.40 -31.92 -3.18
N ASP A 62 -32.52 -32.58 -4.34
CA ASP A 62 -31.38 -33.11 -5.07
C ASP A 62 -30.31 -32.05 -5.29
N GLY A 63 -29.04 -32.47 -5.16
CA GLY A 63 -27.91 -31.60 -5.44
C GLY A 63 -27.95 -31.13 -6.89
N LYS A 64 -27.77 -29.83 -7.12
CA LYS A 64 -27.64 -29.30 -8.49
C LYS A 64 -26.51 -30.03 -9.20
N ALA A 65 -26.75 -30.45 -10.44
CA ALA A 65 -25.72 -31.02 -11.30
C ALA A 65 -24.45 -30.16 -11.28
N GLY A 66 -23.30 -30.82 -11.18
CA GLY A 66 -22.00 -30.14 -11.25
C GLY A 66 -21.89 -29.38 -12.57
N ARG A 67 -21.32 -28.18 -12.54
CA ARG A 67 -20.99 -27.47 -13.77
C ARG A 67 -19.93 -28.25 -14.53
N ASP A 68 -20.09 -28.34 -15.85
CA ASP A 68 -19.10 -28.94 -16.73
C ASP A 68 -17.71 -28.36 -16.48
N GLY A 69 -16.70 -29.23 -16.51
CA GLY A 69 -15.31 -28.81 -16.39
C GLY A 69 -14.98 -27.83 -17.51
N LYS A 70 -14.38 -26.68 -17.17
CA LYS A 70 -13.84 -25.79 -18.20
C LYS A 70 -12.82 -26.57 -19.04
N ALA A 71 -12.86 -26.36 -20.35
CA ALA A 71 -11.84 -26.87 -21.25
C ALA A 71 -10.43 -26.55 -20.70
N GLY A 72 -9.53 -27.52 -20.83
CA GLY A 72 -8.13 -27.35 -20.41
C GLY A 72 -7.54 -26.12 -21.08
N ARG A 73 -6.80 -25.30 -20.31
CA ARG A 73 -5.95 -24.27 -20.91
C ARG A 73 -4.78 -24.96 -21.58
N ASP A 74 -4.40 -24.47 -22.75
CA ASP A 74 -3.19 -24.87 -23.44
C ASP A 74 -1.97 -24.70 -22.52
N GLY A 75 -0.96 -25.57 -22.73
CA GLY A 75 0.20 -25.66 -21.85
C GLY A 75 0.96 -24.33 -21.78
N LYS A 76 1.23 -23.86 -20.55
CA LYS A 76 2.15 -22.73 -20.36
C LYS A 76 3.56 -23.13 -20.81
N VAL A 77 4.15 -22.28 -21.65
CA VAL A 77 5.60 -22.25 -21.90
C VAL A 77 6.33 -22.04 -20.56
N GLY A 78 7.43 -22.76 -20.36
CA GLY A 78 8.15 -22.75 -19.08
C GLY A 78 8.90 -21.44 -18.85
N MET A 79 8.70 -20.82 -17.69
CA MET A 79 9.59 -19.77 -17.17
C MET A 79 10.65 -20.39 -16.26
N GLY A 80 11.88 -19.88 -16.36
CA GLY A 80 13.04 -20.34 -15.59
C GLY A 80 12.99 -20.00 -14.10
N GLY A 81 13.93 -20.57 -13.35
CA GLY A 81 13.88 -20.62 -11.89
C GLY A 81 14.05 -19.29 -11.15
N GLU A 82 13.47 -19.25 -9.95
CA GLU A 82 13.64 -18.19 -8.95
C GLU A 82 15.09 -18.16 -8.42
N MET A 83 15.63 -16.97 -8.25
CA MET A 83 16.94 -16.76 -7.62
C MET A 83 16.73 -16.53 -6.11
N ARG A 84 17.52 -17.21 -5.27
CA ARG A 84 17.49 -17.01 -3.81
C ARG A 84 18.31 -15.79 -3.41
N GLU A 85 17.73 -15.01 -2.51
CA GLU A 85 18.33 -13.86 -1.86
C GLU A 85 19.29 -14.31 -0.74
N VAL A 86 20.47 -13.70 -0.64
CA VAL A 86 21.40 -13.85 0.49
C VAL A 86 22.10 -12.51 0.74
N MET A 87 22.28 -12.15 2.01
CA MET A 87 22.76 -10.83 2.46
C MET A 87 24.27 -10.58 2.22
N ALA A 88 24.65 -9.30 2.34
CA ALA A 88 25.96 -8.75 1.98
C ALA A 88 27.05 -8.87 3.07
N GLY A 89 28.32 -8.68 2.66
CA GLY A 89 29.49 -8.50 3.53
C GLY A 89 30.66 -7.82 2.79
N GLN A 90 31.41 -6.97 3.50
CA GLN A 90 32.54 -6.13 3.00
C GLN A 90 33.90 -6.85 3.18
N VAL A 91 35.07 -6.41 2.66
CA VAL A 91 35.52 -5.13 2.03
C VAL A 91 36.58 -5.40 0.93
N ASP A 92 37.03 -4.34 0.24
CA ASP A 92 38.36 -4.11 -0.35
C ASP A 92 38.99 -5.04 -1.41
N GLY A 93 39.18 -4.48 -2.60
CA GLY A 93 40.55 -4.18 -3.04
C GLY A 93 41.13 -4.88 -4.29
N ILE A 94 41.60 -4.04 -5.23
CA ILE A 94 42.57 -4.31 -6.33
C ILE A 94 41.95 -4.79 -7.66
N GLY A 95 42.36 -4.13 -8.75
CA GLY A 95 41.72 -4.23 -10.07
C GLY A 95 42.29 -5.29 -11.02
N GLY A 96 41.55 -5.52 -12.10
CA GLY A 96 41.88 -6.39 -13.22
C GLY A 96 40.97 -6.09 -14.41
N GLU A 97 41.54 -6.18 -15.62
CA GLU A 97 41.09 -5.63 -16.90
C GLU A 97 39.70 -6.10 -17.41
N ASP A 98 39.16 -5.37 -18.41
CA ASP A 98 37.85 -5.59 -19.01
C ASP A 98 37.66 -7.01 -19.59
N GLY A 99 36.87 -7.84 -18.90
CA GLY A 99 36.41 -9.15 -19.39
C GLY A 99 35.07 -9.07 -20.11
N GLU A 100 34.96 -9.75 -21.26
CA GLU A 100 33.74 -9.83 -22.07
C GLU A 100 32.53 -10.33 -21.24
N ARG A 101 31.51 -9.47 -21.09
CA ARG A 101 30.29 -9.81 -20.34
C ARG A 101 29.34 -10.63 -21.23
N GLY A 102 28.97 -11.83 -20.77
CA GLY A 102 28.22 -12.81 -21.57
C GLY A 102 26.91 -12.30 -22.18
N GLU A 103 26.67 -12.65 -23.44
CA GLU A 103 25.48 -12.26 -24.20
C GLU A 103 24.22 -12.98 -23.68
N VAL A 104 23.30 -12.23 -23.06
CA VAL A 104 21.93 -12.69 -22.78
C VAL A 104 21.01 -12.10 -23.86
N MET A 105 20.54 -12.95 -24.78
CA MET A 105 19.71 -12.53 -25.92
C MET A 105 18.22 -12.48 -25.55
N PRO A 106 17.46 -11.44 -25.95
CA PRO A 106 16.01 -11.41 -25.81
C PRO A 106 15.30 -12.11 -26.97
N GLY A 107 14.49 -13.13 -26.66
CA GLY A 107 13.46 -13.69 -27.55
C GLY A 107 13.96 -14.56 -28.72
N GLN A 108 13.35 -15.74 -28.88
CA GLN A 108 13.51 -16.54 -30.09
C GLN A 108 12.69 -15.90 -31.24
N LEU A 109 13.21 -15.92 -32.47
CA LEU A 109 12.48 -15.40 -33.63
C LEU A 109 11.49 -16.44 -34.16
N ASP A 110 10.25 -16.35 -33.67
CA ASP A 110 9.14 -17.23 -34.04
C ASP A 110 8.48 -16.75 -35.34
N GLY A 111 8.90 -17.29 -36.50
CA GLY A 111 8.29 -16.93 -37.79
C GLY A 111 8.57 -17.93 -38.91
N THR A 112 7.56 -18.19 -39.74
CA THR A 112 7.71 -18.92 -41.00
C THR A 112 7.98 -17.91 -42.12
N GLY A 113 9.02 -18.12 -42.93
CA GLY A 113 9.44 -17.19 -43.97
C GLY A 113 10.67 -16.35 -43.61
N GLY A 114 11.73 -16.45 -44.40
CA GLY A 114 12.99 -15.71 -44.24
C GLY A 114 12.84 -14.17 -44.14
N ALA A 115 11.86 -13.58 -44.82
CA ALA A 115 11.57 -12.15 -44.71
C ALA A 115 11.03 -11.75 -43.31
N SER A 116 10.33 -12.65 -42.62
CA SER A 116 9.89 -12.45 -41.23
C SER A 116 11.08 -12.50 -40.27
N LEU A 117 12.00 -13.47 -40.48
CA LEU A 117 13.24 -13.57 -39.71
C LEU A 117 14.10 -12.29 -39.85
N ALA A 118 14.21 -11.71 -41.05
CA ALA A 118 14.92 -10.46 -41.27
C ALA A 118 14.32 -9.28 -40.50
N ARG A 119 12.98 -9.15 -40.49
CA ARG A 119 12.28 -8.14 -39.65
C ARG A 119 12.50 -8.38 -38.16
N GLY A 120 12.57 -9.64 -37.74
CA GLY A 120 12.91 -10.04 -36.37
C GLY A 120 14.32 -9.60 -35.96
N VAL A 121 15.32 -9.81 -36.80
CA VAL A 121 16.70 -9.34 -36.58
C VAL A 121 16.76 -7.82 -36.44
N LEU A 122 16.04 -7.08 -37.29
CA LEU A 122 15.97 -5.62 -37.22
C LEU A 122 15.26 -5.13 -35.93
N SER A 123 14.21 -5.84 -35.49
CA SER A 123 13.56 -5.58 -34.20
C SER A 123 14.50 -5.82 -33.02
N ALA A 124 15.26 -6.92 -33.03
CA ALA A 124 16.21 -7.24 -31.96
C ALA A 124 17.39 -6.25 -31.91
N LEU A 125 17.79 -5.68 -33.04
CA LEU A 125 18.75 -4.56 -33.08
C LEU A 125 18.17 -3.30 -32.44
N LEU A 126 16.90 -2.97 -32.68
CA LEU A 126 16.22 -1.88 -31.96
C LEU A 126 16.13 -2.17 -30.46
N ASP A 127 15.76 -3.38 -30.03
CA ASP A 127 15.70 -3.74 -28.61
C ASP A 127 17.07 -3.57 -27.92
N LYS A 128 18.16 -3.92 -28.61
CA LYS A 128 19.54 -3.70 -28.12
C LYS A 128 19.94 -2.21 -28.14
N TYR A 129 19.45 -1.43 -29.10
CA TYR A 129 19.61 0.02 -29.14
C TYR A 129 18.87 0.70 -27.98
N GLU A 130 17.60 0.38 -27.74
CA GLU A 130 16.76 0.97 -26.68
C GLU A 130 17.37 0.75 -25.27
N ASN A 131 18.14 -0.32 -25.08
CA ASN A 131 18.85 -0.61 -23.83
C ASN A 131 20.31 -0.05 -23.77
N SER A 132 20.76 0.65 -24.80
CA SER A 132 22.16 1.10 -24.93
C SER A 132 22.47 2.42 -24.20
N GLU A 133 23.76 2.72 -24.07
CA GLU A 133 24.20 4.08 -23.67
C GLU A 133 23.88 5.13 -24.75
N ALA A 134 23.97 4.74 -26.03
CA ALA A 134 23.70 5.63 -27.15
C ALA A 134 22.23 6.12 -27.16
N PHE A 135 21.27 5.25 -26.83
CA PHE A 135 19.87 5.65 -26.63
C PHE A 135 19.68 6.62 -25.46
N ARG A 136 20.36 6.38 -24.33
CA ARG A 136 20.29 7.23 -23.12
C ARG A 136 20.86 8.63 -23.39
N LYS A 137 22.07 8.73 -23.96
CA LYS A 137 22.70 10.01 -24.32
C LYS A 137 22.02 10.72 -25.49
N GLY A 138 21.45 9.95 -26.43
CA GLY A 138 20.90 10.50 -27.68
C GLY A 138 21.95 10.78 -28.76
N GLU A 139 23.16 10.24 -28.60
CA GLU A 139 24.29 10.37 -29.52
C GLU A 139 24.93 9.00 -29.77
N PRO A 140 25.57 8.75 -30.93
CA PRO A 140 26.25 7.49 -31.20
C PRO A 140 27.49 7.34 -30.30
N THR A 141 27.70 6.14 -29.76
CA THR A 141 28.90 5.79 -28.96
C THR A 141 29.87 4.93 -29.78
N GLN A 142 31.11 4.77 -29.29
CA GLN A 142 32.11 3.90 -29.93
C GLN A 142 31.65 2.43 -30.02
N ALA A 143 30.80 1.99 -29.08
CA ALA A 143 30.24 0.64 -29.05
C ALA A 143 29.04 0.52 -30.01
N ARG A 144 29.29 0.19 -31.28
CA ARG A 144 28.25 -0.04 -32.30
C ARG A 144 27.25 -1.12 -31.84
N ILE A 145 25.96 -0.81 -31.99
CA ILE A 145 24.87 -1.77 -31.76
C ILE A 145 24.96 -2.87 -32.84
N GLN A 146 25.12 -4.11 -32.39
CA GLN A 146 25.35 -5.26 -33.27
C GLN A 146 24.76 -6.54 -32.69
N LEU A 147 24.38 -7.47 -33.57
CA LEU A 147 24.02 -8.84 -33.23
C LEU A 147 24.94 -9.81 -33.99
N ARG A 148 25.33 -10.89 -33.31
CA ARG A 148 26.03 -12.02 -33.92
C ARG A 148 25.02 -13.00 -34.49
N PHE A 149 25.27 -13.53 -35.68
CA PHE A 149 24.41 -14.55 -36.28
C PHE A 149 24.73 -15.92 -35.68
N THR A 150 23.79 -16.41 -34.87
CA THR A 150 23.88 -17.66 -34.10
C THR A 150 22.54 -18.39 -34.17
N ASP A 151 22.53 -19.70 -33.84
CA ASP A 151 21.29 -20.49 -33.72
C ASP A 151 20.35 -19.98 -32.61
N SER A 152 20.83 -19.16 -31.68
CA SER A 152 19.99 -18.48 -30.69
C SER A 152 19.27 -17.24 -31.22
N LEU A 153 19.82 -16.57 -32.25
CA LEU A 153 19.17 -15.44 -32.93
C LEU A 153 18.26 -15.93 -34.06
N VAL A 154 18.78 -16.81 -34.91
CA VAL A 154 18.05 -17.39 -36.04
C VAL A 154 18.18 -18.92 -35.95
N PRO A 155 17.14 -19.63 -35.45
CA PRO A 155 17.18 -21.07 -35.26
C PRO A 155 17.60 -21.84 -36.52
N GLY A 156 18.64 -22.66 -36.39
CA GLY A 156 19.18 -23.49 -37.47
C GLY A 156 20.10 -22.78 -38.47
N TYR A 157 20.34 -21.47 -38.34
CA TYR A 157 21.17 -20.73 -39.30
C TYR A 157 22.64 -21.14 -39.28
N ALA A 158 23.23 -21.26 -38.09
CA ALA A 158 24.64 -21.60 -37.88
C ALA A 158 24.88 -23.12 -37.92
N SER A 159 23.90 -23.93 -37.53
CA SER A 159 23.95 -25.39 -37.71
C SER A 159 23.56 -25.87 -39.12
N GLY A 160 23.20 -24.97 -40.03
CA GLY A 160 22.81 -25.31 -41.42
C GLY A 160 21.50 -26.08 -41.53
N ARG A 161 20.64 -25.99 -40.52
CA ARG A 161 19.32 -26.65 -40.43
C ARG A 161 18.16 -25.76 -40.84
N LEU A 162 18.39 -24.46 -41.01
CA LEU A 162 17.42 -23.53 -41.60
C LEU A 162 17.14 -23.95 -43.05
N ASP A 163 15.88 -23.92 -43.45
CA ASP A 163 15.47 -24.27 -44.81
C ASP A 163 16.20 -23.40 -45.86
N PRO A 164 16.64 -23.95 -47.01
CA PRO A 164 17.39 -23.20 -48.01
C PRO A 164 16.64 -22.00 -48.61
N ASP A 165 15.33 -22.11 -48.81
CA ASP A 165 14.50 -21.03 -49.35
C ASP A 165 14.33 -19.94 -48.29
N ASP A 166 14.12 -20.31 -47.03
CA ASP A 166 14.09 -19.36 -45.90
C ASP A 166 15.45 -18.67 -45.69
N ARG A 167 16.56 -19.39 -45.82
CA ARG A 167 17.91 -18.81 -45.76
C ARG A 167 18.12 -17.80 -46.88
N SER A 168 17.73 -18.15 -48.11
CA SER A 168 17.87 -17.27 -49.28
C SER A 168 16.98 -16.02 -49.15
N ALA A 169 15.73 -16.18 -48.70
CA ALA A 169 14.82 -15.07 -48.44
C ALA A 169 15.29 -14.16 -47.30
N LEU A 170 15.86 -14.74 -46.23
CA LEU A 170 16.48 -14.00 -45.11
C LEU A 170 17.67 -13.17 -45.60
N HIS A 171 18.59 -13.77 -46.36
CA HIS A 171 19.75 -13.07 -46.92
C HIS A 171 19.32 -11.94 -47.85
N HIS A 172 18.42 -12.20 -48.79
CA HIS A 172 17.91 -11.19 -49.72
C HIS A 172 17.24 -10.02 -48.97
N ALA A 173 16.43 -10.30 -47.95
CA ALA A 173 15.79 -9.27 -47.14
C ALA A 173 16.80 -8.45 -46.32
N LEU A 174 17.84 -9.07 -45.75
CA LEU A 174 18.91 -8.38 -45.03
C LEU A 174 19.79 -7.52 -45.94
N VAL A 175 20.14 -8.00 -47.14
CA VAL A 175 20.83 -7.19 -48.16
C VAL A 175 19.95 -6.00 -48.57
N THR A 176 18.65 -6.22 -48.81
CA THR A 176 17.71 -5.13 -49.09
C THR A 176 17.62 -4.10 -47.95
N MET A 177 17.78 -4.50 -46.69
CA MET A 177 17.85 -3.58 -45.55
C MET A 177 19.20 -2.84 -45.49
N ALA A 178 20.30 -3.48 -45.88
CA ALA A 178 21.62 -2.85 -45.97
C ALA A 178 21.69 -1.82 -47.10
N ASP A 179 21.10 -2.11 -48.26
CA ASP A 179 20.99 -1.18 -49.40
C ASP A 179 20.16 0.07 -49.06
N ARG A 180 19.20 -0.06 -48.13
CA ARG A 180 18.42 1.06 -47.56
C ARG A 180 19.19 1.84 -46.49
N GLY A 181 20.39 1.40 -46.12
CA GLY A 181 21.21 1.95 -45.05
C GLY A 181 20.66 1.69 -43.65
N PHE A 182 19.77 0.70 -43.45
CA PHE A 182 19.24 0.39 -42.11
C PHE A 182 20.25 -0.37 -41.24
N ILE A 183 21.07 -1.20 -41.88
CA ILE A 183 22.05 -2.08 -41.24
C ILE A 183 23.32 -2.19 -42.08
N GLU A 184 24.42 -2.62 -41.46
CA GLU A 184 25.59 -3.14 -42.18
C GLU A 184 25.75 -4.64 -41.91
N LEU A 185 26.06 -5.39 -42.97
CA LEU A 185 26.33 -6.83 -42.89
C LEU A 185 27.84 -7.09 -42.85
N LYS A 186 28.29 -7.90 -41.90
CA LYS A 186 29.64 -8.47 -41.89
C LYS A 186 29.53 -9.95 -42.19
N TRP A 187 30.08 -10.36 -43.32
CA TRP A 187 30.19 -11.76 -43.73
C TRP A 187 31.40 -12.43 -43.09
N VAL A 188 31.34 -13.75 -42.91
CA VAL A 188 32.50 -14.57 -42.54
C VAL A 188 33.52 -14.50 -43.69
N LYS A 189 34.81 -14.41 -43.32
CA LYS A 189 35.91 -14.26 -44.29
C LYS A 189 35.91 -15.43 -45.28
N PHE A 190 35.92 -15.11 -46.58
CA PHE A 190 35.82 -16.05 -47.71
C PHE A 190 34.44 -16.73 -47.91
N GLU A 191 33.42 -16.35 -47.13
CA GLU A 191 32.05 -16.90 -47.19
C GLU A 191 31.02 -15.78 -47.48
N GLU A 192 31.42 -14.80 -48.28
CA GLU A 192 30.59 -13.64 -48.65
C GLU A 192 29.37 -14.09 -49.48
N GLY A 193 28.19 -13.59 -49.13
CA GLY A 193 26.91 -14.08 -49.63
C GLY A 193 26.42 -15.40 -49.02
N ASN A 194 27.29 -16.20 -48.36
CA ASN A 194 26.95 -17.51 -47.82
C ASN A 194 26.76 -17.54 -46.29
N ILE A 195 27.59 -16.85 -45.51
CA ILE A 195 27.51 -16.86 -44.04
C ILE A 195 27.72 -15.45 -43.46
N ILE A 196 26.64 -14.83 -43.00
CA ILE A 196 26.67 -13.62 -42.14
C ILE A 196 27.29 -13.97 -40.79
N GLU A 197 28.30 -13.20 -40.34
CA GLU A 197 28.91 -13.27 -39.02
C GLU A 197 28.19 -12.35 -38.02
N ARG A 198 27.98 -11.08 -38.42
CA ARG A 198 27.38 -10.04 -37.60
C ARG A 198 26.56 -9.07 -38.43
N VAL A 199 25.59 -8.43 -37.79
CA VAL A 199 24.81 -7.31 -38.34
C VAL A 199 24.89 -6.14 -37.39
N TYR A 200 25.16 -4.95 -37.92
CA TYR A 200 25.26 -3.70 -37.18
C TYR A 200 24.05 -2.81 -37.51
N LEU A 201 23.52 -2.11 -36.51
CA LEU A 201 22.49 -1.08 -36.72
C LEU A 201 23.14 0.22 -37.22
N THR A 202 22.53 0.87 -38.20
CA THR A 202 22.93 2.21 -38.66
C THR A 202 22.20 3.28 -37.86
N TRP A 203 22.95 4.24 -37.30
CA TRP A 203 22.39 5.26 -36.39
C TRP A 203 21.52 6.29 -37.13
N GLU A 204 21.99 6.73 -38.28
CA GLU A 204 21.46 7.81 -39.11
C GLU A 204 20.05 7.52 -39.64
N ARG A 205 19.66 6.23 -39.64
CA ARG A 205 18.39 5.72 -40.18
C ARG A 205 17.44 5.16 -39.11
N ILE A 206 17.72 5.36 -37.83
CA ILE A 206 16.92 4.79 -36.72
C ILE A 206 15.42 5.12 -36.83
N ASN A 207 15.05 6.34 -37.22
CA ASN A 207 13.64 6.72 -37.39
C ASN A 207 12.96 5.95 -38.54
N ASP A 208 13.63 5.86 -39.69
CA ASP A 208 13.16 5.11 -40.86
C ASP A 208 12.99 3.61 -40.54
N ILE A 209 13.84 3.07 -39.65
CA ILE A 209 13.76 1.69 -39.15
C ILE A 209 12.54 1.49 -38.24
N TYR A 210 12.22 2.43 -37.35
CA TYR A 210 10.99 2.40 -36.56
C TYR A 210 9.75 2.42 -37.45
N GLU A 211 9.72 3.30 -38.46
CA GLU A 211 8.63 3.39 -39.44
C GLU A 211 8.47 2.09 -40.24
N TYR A 212 9.56 1.55 -40.78
CA TYR A 212 9.57 0.29 -41.53
C TYR A 212 9.08 -0.91 -40.70
N LEU A 213 9.36 -0.92 -39.40
CA LEU A 213 8.85 -1.94 -38.47
C LEU A 213 7.44 -1.68 -37.97
N GLY A 214 6.89 -0.46 -38.13
CA GLY A 214 5.64 -0.05 -37.51
C GLY A 214 5.72 0.06 -35.99
N ARG A 215 6.93 0.22 -35.42
CA ARG A 215 7.16 0.34 -33.98
C ARG A 215 7.15 1.83 -33.57
N THR A 216 6.40 2.17 -32.53
CA THR A 216 6.54 3.49 -31.88
C THR A 216 7.91 3.60 -31.21
N PRO A 217 8.70 4.67 -31.48
CA PRO A 217 10.00 4.89 -30.84
C PRO A 217 9.91 4.90 -29.31
N GLN A 218 10.83 4.20 -28.64
CA GLN A 218 10.84 4.14 -27.18
C GLN A 218 10.95 5.53 -26.53
N ARG A 219 11.74 6.44 -27.12
CA ARG A 219 11.84 7.85 -26.67
C ARG A 219 10.50 8.59 -26.73
N GLN A 220 9.64 8.29 -27.71
CA GLN A 220 8.29 8.84 -27.80
C GLN A 220 7.38 8.27 -26.70
N LYS A 221 7.45 6.96 -26.42
CA LYS A 221 6.68 6.33 -25.33
C LYS A 221 7.06 6.93 -23.96
N LEU A 222 8.35 7.11 -23.71
CA LEU A 222 8.85 7.70 -22.45
C LEU A 222 8.47 9.17 -22.31
N SER A 223 8.48 9.95 -23.40
CA SER A 223 8.01 11.33 -23.41
C SER A 223 6.49 11.43 -23.15
N ALA A 224 5.70 10.54 -23.75
CA ALA A 224 4.26 10.45 -23.49
C ALA A 224 3.97 10.05 -22.02
N PHE A 225 4.72 9.10 -21.47
CA PHE A 225 4.66 8.72 -20.06
C PHE A 225 5.05 9.87 -19.11
N ALA A 226 6.12 10.62 -19.42
CA ALA A 226 6.51 11.78 -18.63
C ALA A 226 5.41 12.85 -18.62
N ALA A 227 4.80 13.12 -19.78
CA ALA A 227 3.66 14.02 -19.91
C ALA A 227 2.39 13.50 -19.19
N GLU A 228 2.15 12.18 -19.16
CA GLU A 228 1.09 11.54 -18.35
C GLU A 228 1.30 11.84 -16.85
N MET A 229 2.51 11.60 -16.35
CA MET A 229 2.87 11.79 -14.94
C MET A 229 2.84 13.26 -14.51
N GLU A 230 3.39 14.16 -15.32
CA GLU A 230 3.31 15.61 -15.08
C GLU A 230 1.87 16.13 -15.14
N GLY A 231 1.09 15.70 -16.14
CA GLY A 231 -0.31 16.09 -16.32
C GLY A 231 -1.17 15.62 -15.16
N TRP A 232 -0.94 14.40 -14.68
CA TRP A 232 -1.57 13.86 -13.47
C TRP A 232 -1.23 14.71 -12.24
N LEU A 233 0.04 15.03 -12.02
CA LEU A 233 0.47 15.84 -10.88
C LEU A 233 -0.10 17.28 -10.94
N LYS A 234 -0.05 17.92 -12.11
CA LYS A 234 -0.70 19.23 -12.38
C LYS A 234 -2.20 19.18 -12.04
N GLY A 235 -2.87 18.08 -12.37
CA GLY A 235 -4.28 17.84 -12.04
C GLY A 235 -4.58 17.64 -10.55
N LEU A 236 -3.60 17.30 -9.71
CA LEU A 236 -3.75 17.21 -8.25
C LEU A 236 -3.55 18.56 -7.56
N VAL A 237 -2.53 19.31 -7.98
CA VAL A 237 -2.10 20.55 -7.34
C VAL A 237 -3.03 21.72 -7.73
N GLY A 238 -3.58 21.68 -8.95
CA GLY A 238 -4.16 22.86 -9.58
C GLY A 238 -3.07 23.70 -10.28
N GLY A 239 -3.46 24.47 -11.29
CA GLY A 239 -2.53 25.06 -12.26
C GLY A 239 -1.54 26.13 -11.77
N GLY A 240 -1.41 26.35 -10.45
CA GLY A 240 -0.63 27.46 -9.88
C GLY A 240 0.84 27.18 -9.57
N LEU A 241 1.30 25.92 -9.59
CA LEU A 241 2.57 25.52 -8.94
C LEU A 241 3.57 24.76 -9.83
N VAL A 242 3.41 24.80 -11.16
CA VAL A 242 4.33 24.12 -12.11
C VAL A 242 4.92 25.06 -13.18
N ASN A 243 4.88 26.38 -12.93
CA ASN A 243 5.63 27.39 -13.69
C ASN A 243 6.88 27.91 -12.95
N SER A 244 7.18 27.37 -11.76
CA SER A 244 8.49 27.46 -11.12
C SER A 244 9.20 26.11 -11.27
N SER A 245 10.50 26.16 -11.60
CA SER A 245 11.37 24.99 -11.77
C SER A 245 11.33 24.03 -10.56
N LEU A 246 11.74 22.78 -10.80
CA LEU A 246 11.98 21.76 -9.77
C LEU A 246 12.77 22.37 -8.59
N PRO A 247 12.45 22.01 -7.33
CA PRO A 247 12.91 22.75 -6.16
C PRO A 247 14.41 22.59 -5.89
N GLY A 248 15.18 23.51 -6.46
CA GLY A 248 16.43 24.01 -5.91
C GLY A 248 16.29 25.53 -5.72
N GLU A 249 16.76 26.04 -4.59
CA GLU A 249 16.61 27.42 -4.12
C GLU A 249 15.17 27.77 -3.67
N GLY A 250 15.06 28.35 -2.46
CA GLY A 250 13.78 28.61 -1.81
C GLY A 250 13.49 30.09 -1.61
N LEU A 251 12.25 30.42 -1.26
CA LEU A 251 11.94 31.64 -0.54
C LEU A 251 10.67 31.48 0.32
N LEU A 252 10.62 32.26 1.40
CA LEU A 252 9.48 32.41 2.28
C LEU A 252 8.59 33.59 1.82
N ASP A 253 7.40 33.65 2.43
CA ASP A 253 6.56 34.85 2.65
C ASP A 253 5.47 35.21 1.61
N GLY A 254 4.36 35.78 2.11
CA GLY A 254 3.43 36.62 1.32
C GLY A 254 1.98 36.16 1.10
N GLY A 255 1.07 36.51 2.03
CA GLY A 255 -0.21 37.18 1.69
C GLY A 255 -1.47 36.35 1.35
N LEU A 256 -2.59 36.66 2.05
CA LEU A 256 -3.95 36.15 1.80
C LEU A 256 -4.80 37.14 0.98
N SER A 257 -5.75 36.65 0.15
CA SER A 257 -7.18 37.06 0.12
C SER A 257 -7.89 36.70 -1.21
N GLY A 258 -9.22 36.53 -1.16
CA GLY A 258 -10.11 36.44 -2.34
C GLY A 258 -10.94 35.15 -2.40
N GLY A 259 -12.27 35.26 -2.26
CA GLY A 259 -13.17 34.11 -2.15
C GLY A 259 -13.77 33.60 -3.47
N GLY A 260 -14.11 32.32 -3.48
CA GLY A 260 -14.78 31.56 -4.55
C GLY A 260 -14.65 30.06 -4.28
N ASP A 261 -15.56 29.23 -4.78
CA ASP A 261 -15.61 27.78 -4.51
C ASP A 261 -14.49 26.98 -5.22
N GLY A 262 -13.25 27.23 -4.80
CA GLY A 262 -12.03 26.56 -5.21
C GLY A 262 -11.05 26.48 -4.03
N LEU A 263 -9.98 25.69 -4.18
CA LEU A 263 -8.95 25.53 -3.15
C LEU A 263 -8.43 26.90 -2.64
N PRO A 264 -8.55 27.23 -1.33
CA PRO A 264 -7.70 28.24 -0.74
C PRO A 264 -6.26 27.68 -0.73
N ASN A 265 -5.41 28.27 -1.55
CA ASN A 265 -4.03 27.85 -1.85
C ASN A 265 -3.95 26.48 -2.56
N GLY A 266 -3.84 26.51 -3.90
CA GLY A 266 -3.73 25.33 -4.77
C GLY A 266 -2.43 24.55 -4.59
N GLY A 267 -2.34 23.78 -3.51
CA GLY A 267 -1.24 22.90 -3.16
C GLY A 267 -1.74 21.54 -2.66
N LEU A 268 -0.89 20.51 -2.76
CA LEU A 268 -1.12 19.25 -2.06
C LEU A 268 -1.11 19.50 -0.53
N PRO A 269 -2.03 18.87 0.25
CA PRO A 269 -1.94 18.89 1.71
C PRO A 269 -0.56 18.36 2.16
N GLU A 270 -0.07 18.83 3.31
CA GLU A 270 1.30 18.55 3.73
C GLU A 270 1.59 17.05 3.89
N THR A 271 0.60 16.31 4.39
CA THR A 271 0.58 14.83 4.47
C THR A 271 0.68 14.10 3.13
N TRP A 272 0.46 14.79 2.00
CA TRP A 272 0.52 14.25 0.64
C TRP A 272 1.66 14.84 -0.21
N ARG A 273 2.49 15.74 0.34
CA ARG A 273 3.62 16.33 -0.39
C ARG A 273 4.65 15.31 -0.85
N PHE A 274 4.72 14.15 -0.19
CA PHE A 274 5.55 13.02 -0.59
C PHE A 274 5.30 12.54 -2.04
N LEU A 275 4.11 12.80 -2.60
CA LEU A 275 3.81 12.52 -4.01
C LEU A 275 4.67 13.35 -4.98
N LEU A 276 5.12 14.55 -4.59
CA LEU A 276 6.05 15.36 -5.37
C LEU A 276 7.40 14.65 -5.49
N ASN A 277 7.90 14.11 -4.37
CA ASN A 277 9.16 13.35 -4.32
C ASN A 277 9.05 12.07 -5.16
N TRP A 278 7.95 11.33 -5.04
CA TRP A 278 7.71 10.12 -5.84
C TRP A 278 7.65 10.40 -7.35
N VAL A 279 6.91 11.43 -7.79
CA VAL A 279 6.87 11.78 -9.22
C VAL A 279 8.23 12.28 -9.71
N GLY A 280 8.96 13.05 -8.88
CA GLY A 280 10.33 13.46 -9.15
C GLY A 280 11.26 12.27 -9.40
N ASP A 281 11.31 11.30 -8.48
CA ASP A 281 12.11 10.08 -8.61
C ASP A 281 11.76 9.27 -9.86
N VAL A 282 10.47 9.15 -10.17
CA VAL A 282 9.99 8.45 -11.37
C VAL A 282 10.47 9.14 -12.65
N LEU A 283 10.36 10.47 -12.74
CA LEU A 283 10.77 11.24 -13.91
C LEU A 283 12.30 11.27 -14.08
N SER A 284 13.05 11.48 -12.98
CA SER A 284 14.52 11.43 -12.97
C SER A 284 15.03 10.07 -13.43
N PHE A 285 14.46 8.97 -12.92
CA PHE A 285 14.82 7.62 -13.37
C PHE A 285 14.54 7.41 -14.86
N VAL A 286 13.39 7.87 -15.37
CA VAL A 286 13.07 7.78 -16.81
C VAL A 286 14.10 8.55 -17.66
N HIS A 287 14.50 9.75 -17.21
CA HIS A 287 15.51 10.57 -17.88
C HIS A 287 16.90 9.89 -17.88
N GLU A 288 17.39 9.45 -16.73
CA GLU A 288 18.72 8.85 -16.59
C GLU A 288 18.85 7.44 -17.20
N ARG A 289 17.81 6.61 -17.05
CA ARG A 289 17.85 5.18 -17.37
C ARG A 289 17.16 4.82 -18.68
N GLY A 290 16.40 5.74 -19.29
CA GLY A 290 15.72 5.50 -20.56
C GLY A 290 14.63 4.41 -20.48
N ARG A 291 14.05 4.19 -19.30
CA ARG A 291 12.98 3.19 -19.07
C ARG A 291 12.15 3.51 -17.84
N ILE A 292 10.95 2.95 -17.77
CA ILE A 292 10.03 3.12 -16.63
C ILE A 292 10.57 2.33 -15.40
N PRO A 293 10.56 2.91 -14.18
CA PRO A 293 10.97 2.21 -12.96
C PRO A 293 9.86 1.31 -12.39
N SER A 294 9.88 0.02 -12.72
CA SER A 294 8.96 -1.00 -12.17
C SER A 294 8.96 -1.09 -10.63
N SER A 295 10.03 -0.65 -9.97
CA SER A 295 10.15 -0.58 -8.51
C SER A 295 9.43 0.62 -7.88
N LEU A 296 8.99 1.60 -8.68
CA LEU A 296 8.28 2.81 -8.25
C LEU A 296 6.86 2.90 -8.81
N ILE A 297 6.61 2.36 -10.00
CA ILE A 297 5.33 2.47 -10.70
C ILE A 297 5.08 1.23 -11.59
N PRO A 298 3.83 0.73 -11.71
CA PRO A 298 3.53 -0.42 -12.56
C PRO A 298 3.87 -0.17 -14.04
N GLU A 299 4.51 -1.14 -14.68
CA GLU A 299 4.77 -1.12 -16.13
C GLU A 299 3.48 -1.33 -16.93
N GLU A 300 2.56 -2.15 -16.45
CA GLU A 300 1.26 -2.38 -17.08
C GLU A 300 0.38 -1.13 -17.00
N ASP A 301 0.06 -0.54 -18.15
CA ASP A 301 -0.75 0.67 -18.30
C ASP A 301 -2.07 0.62 -17.50
N GLY A 302 -2.81 -0.49 -17.58
CA GLY A 302 -4.08 -0.67 -16.86
C GLY A 302 -3.91 -0.54 -15.34
N THR A 303 -2.92 -1.25 -14.76
CA THR A 303 -2.63 -1.19 -13.33
C THR A 303 -2.06 0.18 -12.93
N ARG A 304 -1.25 0.82 -13.79
CA ARG A 304 -0.74 2.18 -13.57
C ARG A 304 -1.88 3.22 -13.52
N THR A 305 -2.76 3.24 -14.51
CA THR A 305 -3.92 4.16 -14.53
C THR A 305 -4.80 3.99 -13.30
N LEU A 306 -4.98 2.75 -12.81
CA LEU A 306 -5.74 2.48 -11.59
C LEU A 306 -5.04 2.98 -10.32
N LEU A 307 -3.71 2.85 -10.23
CA LEU A 307 -2.90 3.44 -9.15
C LEU A 307 -3.02 4.98 -9.13
N LEU A 308 -2.81 5.62 -10.27
CA LEU A 308 -2.91 7.08 -10.42
C LEU A 308 -4.31 7.59 -10.05
N ARG A 309 -5.37 6.87 -10.45
CA ARG A 309 -6.75 7.19 -10.04
C ARG A 309 -6.98 7.03 -8.54
N ALA A 310 -6.46 5.97 -7.91
CA ALA A 310 -6.61 5.74 -6.48
C ALA A 310 -5.92 6.83 -5.65
N LEU A 311 -4.65 7.13 -5.93
CA LEU A 311 -3.90 8.18 -5.26
C LEU A 311 -4.62 9.54 -5.38
N ALA A 312 -5.11 9.88 -6.57
CA ALA A 312 -5.89 11.10 -6.78
C ALA A 312 -7.22 11.11 -6.00
N GLY A 313 -7.87 9.96 -5.88
CA GLY A 313 -9.09 9.79 -5.08
C GLY A 313 -8.87 9.95 -3.57
N LEU A 314 -7.70 9.55 -3.07
CA LEU A 314 -7.32 9.70 -1.66
C LEU A 314 -6.99 11.16 -1.32
N VAL A 315 -6.21 11.83 -2.15
CA VAL A 315 -5.96 13.28 -2.04
C VAL A 315 -7.28 14.08 -2.04
N ARG A 316 -8.26 13.68 -2.87
CA ARG A 316 -9.60 14.28 -2.88
C ARG A 316 -10.45 13.94 -1.64
N ALA A 317 -10.23 12.81 -0.97
CA ALA A 317 -11.01 12.40 0.19
C ALA A 317 -10.77 13.30 1.41
N ARG A 318 -9.56 13.87 1.56
CA ARG A 318 -9.18 14.87 2.59
C ARG A 318 -9.66 14.52 4.01
N GLU A 319 -8.97 13.59 4.66
CA GLU A 319 -9.30 13.10 6.02
C GLU A 319 -10.70 12.48 6.18
N ARG A 320 -11.56 12.44 5.15
CA ARG A 320 -12.82 11.69 5.21
C ARG A 320 -12.53 10.20 5.11
N SER A 321 -12.85 9.47 6.18
CA SER A 321 -12.88 8.02 6.18
C SER A 321 -13.89 7.49 5.16
N LEU A 322 -13.48 6.49 4.38
CA LEU A 322 -14.28 5.89 3.32
C LEU A 322 -14.11 4.36 3.32
N PRO A 323 -15.20 3.59 3.41
CA PRO A 323 -15.14 2.14 3.25
C PRO A 323 -14.51 1.76 1.91
N VAL A 324 -13.53 0.84 1.93
CA VAL A 324 -12.67 0.45 0.80
C VAL A 324 -13.46 0.07 -0.46
N ARG A 325 -14.63 -0.56 -0.29
CA ARG A 325 -15.53 -0.93 -1.39
C ARG A 325 -16.24 0.25 -2.01
N LEU A 326 -16.60 1.26 -1.21
CA LEU A 326 -17.19 2.52 -1.68
C LEU A 326 -16.13 3.36 -2.40
N PHE A 327 -14.94 3.50 -1.80
CA PHE A 327 -13.76 4.11 -2.42
C PHE A 327 -13.44 3.46 -3.78
N SER A 328 -13.27 2.14 -3.81
CA SER A 328 -12.96 1.37 -5.02
C SER A 328 -14.07 1.49 -6.08
N LYS A 329 -15.35 1.54 -5.69
CA LYS A 329 -16.45 1.76 -6.64
C LYS A 329 -16.46 3.19 -7.19
N ARG A 330 -16.20 4.20 -6.35
CA ARG A 330 -16.21 5.62 -6.72
C ARG A 330 -15.03 5.99 -7.63
N GLU A 331 -13.81 5.64 -7.23
CA GLU A 331 -12.59 6.07 -7.91
C GLU A 331 -12.15 5.11 -9.01
N LEU A 332 -12.43 3.80 -8.87
CA LEU A 332 -11.94 2.73 -9.76
C LEU A 332 -13.07 1.97 -10.48
N GLY A 333 -14.33 2.40 -10.33
CA GLY A 333 -15.49 1.87 -11.06
C GLY A 333 -15.99 0.48 -10.64
N ASN A 334 -15.29 -0.23 -9.75
CA ASN A 334 -15.65 -1.56 -9.30
C ASN A 334 -15.23 -1.77 -7.84
N SER A 335 -16.09 -2.39 -7.03
CA SER A 335 -15.93 -2.48 -5.57
C SER A 335 -14.79 -3.36 -5.06
N LYS A 336 -14.04 -4.06 -5.94
CA LYS A 336 -12.92 -4.96 -5.56
C LYS A 336 -11.60 -4.68 -6.29
N VAL A 337 -11.53 -3.64 -7.12
CA VAL A 337 -10.32 -3.34 -7.89
C VAL A 337 -9.20 -2.80 -7.00
N PHE A 338 -9.52 -1.99 -5.99
CA PHE A 338 -8.53 -1.51 -5.03
C PHE A 338 -7.83 -2.68 -4.33
N GLU A 339 -8.59 -3.49 -3.59
CA GLU A 339 -8.11 -4.66 -2.84
C GLU A 339 -7.25 -5.61 -3.69
N LYS A 340 -7.62 -5.81 -4.98
CA LYS A 340 -7.01 -6.83 -5.84
C LYS A 340 -5.84 -6.39 -6.72
N GLN A 341 -5.74 -5.10 -7.03
CA GLN A 341 -4.79 -4.59 -8.04
C GLN A 341 -3.97 -3.40 -7.54
N VAL A 342 -4.55 -2.56 -6.67
CA VAL A 342 -3.97 -1.24 -6.35
C VAL A 342 -3.45 -1.14 -4.92
N GLN A 343 -4.09 -1.81 -3.96
CA GLN A 343 -3.81 -1.68 -2.52
C GLN A 343 -2.34 -1.89 -2.19
N SER A 344 -1.73 -2.99 -2.66
CA SER A 344 -0.32 -3.29 -2.37
C SER A 344 0.65 -2.29 -3.03
N HIS A 345 0.28 -1.68 -4.16
CA HIS A 345 1.06 -0.62 -4.80
C HIS A 345 1.00 0.68 -3.98
N VAL A 346 -0.19 1.07 -3.50
CA VAL A 346 -0.37 2.24 -2.63
C VAL A 346 0.42 2.07 -1.32
N ILE A 347 0.31 0.91 -0.67
CA ILE A 347 1.02 0.63 0.59
C ILE A 347 2.55 0.70 0.41
N ARG A 348 3.11 0.04 -0.62
CA ARG A 348 4.55 0.09 -0.89
C ARG A 348 5.05 1.50 -1.20
N LEU A 349 4.30 2.26 -1.99
CA LEU A 349 4.61 3.64 -2.34
C LEU A 349 4.58 4.52 -1.08
N VAL A 350 3.47 4.50 -0.34
CA VAL A 350 3.29 5.33 0.86
C VAL A 350 4.38 5.02 1.90
N ARG A 351 4.64 3.74 2.22
CA ARG A 351 5.72 3.37 3.16
C ARG A 351 7.09 3.87 2.73
N ARG A 352 7.41 3.76 1.44
CA ARG A 352 8.71 4.21 0.90
C ARG A 352 8.94 5.72 1.06
N TYR A 353 7.87 6.52 0.96
CA TYR A 353 7.97 7.98 0.97
C TYR A 353 7.48 8.64 2.27
N TRP A 354 6.93 7.87 3.22
CA TRP A 354 6.46 8.37 4.51
C TRP A 354 7.56 9.07 5.31
N SER A 355 8.73 8.44 5.44
CA SER A 355 9.89 9.04 6.11
C SER A 355 10.59 10.13 5.28
N ILE A 356 10.19 10.33 4.01
CA ILE A 356 10.81 11.29 3.08
C ILE A 356 9.91 12.53 2.96
N GLY A 357 9.81 13.27 4.06
CA GLY A 357 9.15 14.58 4.10
C GLY A 357 7.71 14.60 4.64
N HIS A 358 7.29 13.64 5.48
CA HIS A 358 6.05 13.79 6.25
C HIS A 358 6.26 14.77 7.41
N PRO A 359 5.40 15.80 7.59
CA PRO A 359 5.66 16.93 8.50
C PRO A 359 5.67 16.59 9.99
N LEU A 360 5.34 15.35 10.36
CA LEU A 360 5.19 14.94 11.76
C LEU A 360 6.41 14.17 12.32
N ASP A 361 7.41 13.83 11.50
CA ASP A 361 8.59 13.03 11.92
C ASP A 361 8.23 11.73 12.68
N VAL A 362 7.28 10.97 12.13
CA VAL A 362 6.80 9.69 12.67
C VAL A 362 7.00 8.60 11.62
N GLU A 363 7.45 7.41 12.04
CA GLU A 363 7.49 6.24 11.16
C GLU A 363 6.07 5.84 10.69
N ALA A 364 6.01 5.12 9.57
CA ALA A 364 4.74 4.63 9.03
C ALA A 364 4.19 3.50 9.90
N PRO A 365 2.85 3.37 10.04
CA PRO A 365 2.27 2.19 10.68
C PRO A 365 2.76 0.87 10.05
N ASP A 366 3.29 -0.01 10.91
CA ASP A 366 3.76 -1.37 10.55
C ASP A 366 2.64 -2.28 10.06
N ASP A 367 1.39 -2.03 10.46
CA ASP A 367 0.21 -2.71 9.95
C ASP A 367 -0.35 -2.02 8.69
N ASP A 368 -0.71 -2.83 7.70
CA ASP A 368 -1.29 -2.40 6.43
C ASP A 368 -2.68 -1.77 6.61
N ALA A 369 -3.51 -2.25 7.55
CA ALA A 369 -4.84 -1.70 7.77
C ALA A 369 -4.80 -0.37 8.54
N ALA A 370 -3.88 -0.21 9.49
CA ALA A 370 -3.59 1.06 10.15
C ALA A 370 -3.08 2.11 9.14
N LEU A 371 -2.15 1.73 8.25
CA LEU A 371 -1.67 2.62 7.19
C LEU A 371 -2.80 3.05 6.25
N LEU A 372 -3.66 2.12 5.82
CA LEU A 372 -4.81 2.44 4.97
C LEU A 372 -5.81 3.37 5.67
N ARG A 373 -6.04 3.20 6.98
CA ARG A 373 -6.89 4.08 7.79
C ARG A 373 -6.35 5.50 7.86
N GLU A 374 -5.02 5.66 8.00
CA GLU A 374 -4.37 6.98 7.93
C GLU A 374 -4.56 7.67 6.57
N LEU A 375 -4.62 6.90 5.48
CA LEU A 375 -4.95 7.40 4.14
C LEU A 375 -6.46 7.65 3.93
N GLY A 376 -7.30 7.43 4.94
CA GLY A 376 -8.76 7.58 4.89
C GLY A 376 -9.50 6.39 4.27
N ILE A 377 -8.90 5.20 4.20
CA ILE A 377 -9.55 3.98 3.71
C ILE A 377 -9.86 3.02 4.88
N GLU A 378 -11.14 2.76 5.10
CA GLU A 378 -11.61 1.81 6.11
C GLU A 378 -11.94 0.44 5.51
N SER A 379 -11.64 -0.64 6.23
CA SER A 379 -12.09 -1.99 5.87
C SER A 379 -13.49 -2.33 6.40
N GLY A 380 -14.09 -1.48 7.25
CA GLY A 380 -15.37 -1.71 7.93
C GLY A 380 -16.15 -0.41 8.18
N HIS A 381 -17.00 -0.42 9.20
CA HIS A 381 -17.57 0.79 9.81
C HIS A 381 -16.69 1.18 11.00
N GLU A 382 -16.45 2.48 11.18
CA GLU A 382 -15.74 3.02 12.33
C GLU A 382 -16.68 3.79 13.26
N ASP A 383 -16.65 3.43 14.54
CA ASP A 383 -17.41 4.09 15.61
C ASP A 383 -16.46 4.86 16.53
N ILE A 384 -16.69 6.16 16.71
CA ILE A 384 -16.03 6.96 17.76
C ILE A 384 -16.70 6.60 19.09
N THR A 385 -16.03 5.74 19.87
CA THR A 385 -16.55 5.22 21.13
C THR A 385 -15.97 6.00 22.32
N PHE A 386 -16.83 6.56 23.17
CA PHE A 386 -16.42 7.37 24.33
C PHE A 386 -17.37 7.23 25.53
N CYS A 387 -16.90 7.54 26.73
CA CYS A 387 -17.70 7.51 27.96
C CYS A 387 -17.27 8.62 28.92
N GLY A 388 -18.18 9.52 29.28
CA GLY A 388 -17.92 10.63 30.20
C GLY A 388 -19.00 11.70 30.14
N PRO A 389 -18.92 12.74 30.99
CA PRO A 389 -19.90 13.80 31.03
C PRO A 389 -19.65 14.81 29.90
N ILE A 390 -20.21 14.53 28.72
CA ILE A 390 -20.20 15.42 27.56
C ILE A 390 -21.61 15.55 27.00
N ARG A 391 -22.00 16.77 26.63
CA ARG A 391 -23.23 17.08 25.89
C ARG A 391 -22.89 17.62 24.52
N PHE A 392 -23.62 17.17 23.52
CA PHE A 392 -23.47 17.64 22.15
C PHE A 392 -24.82 17.69 21.43
N ARG A 393 -24.93 18.58 20.45
CA ARG A 393 -26.10 18.73 19.57
C ARG A 393 -25.75 18.22 18.18
N TYR A 394 -26.76 17.68 17.48
CA TYR A 394 -26.64 17.31 16.07
C TYR A 394 -27.10 18.46 15.17
N GLU A 395 -26.27 18.84 14.20
CA GLU A 395 -26.55 19.89 13.22
C GLU A 395 -27.46 19.37 12.10
N GLY A 396 -28.44 20.18 11.69
CA GLY A 396 -29.46 19.79 10.70
C GLY A 396 -30.78 19.31 11.31
N THR A 397 -30.90 19.30 12.63
CA THR A 397 -32.17 19.05 13.35
C THR A 397 -32.55 20.25 14.21
N GLU A 398 -33.36 21.16 13.64
CA GLU A 398 -33.76 22.45 14.27
C GLU A 398 -34.50 22.30 15.61
N THR A 399 -34.96 21.09 15.94
CA THR A 399 -35.71 20.77 17.17
C THR A 399 -34.99 19.76 18.08
N ALA A 400 -33.72 19.41 17.82
CA ALA A 400 -33.01 18.43 18.65
C ALA A 400 -32.50 19.05 19.95
N GLU A 401 -32.90 18.43 21.07
CA GLU A 401 -32.30 18.67 22.38
C GLU A 401 -30.84 18.19 22.40
N ASP A 402 -30.05 18.73 23.34
CA ASP A 402 -28.66 18.31 23.54
C ASP A 402 -28.61 16.86 24.04
N ILE A 403 -27.84 16.01 23.36
CA ILE A 403 -27.62 14.62 23.75
C ILE A 403 -26.63 14.61 24.92
N ASP A 404 -27.11 14.29 26.12
CA ASP A 404 -26.28 14.12 27.31
C ASP A 404 -25.70 12.71 27.38
N ALA A 405 -24.40 12.56 27.10
CA ALA A 405 -23.73 11.27 27.14
C ALA A 405 -23.52 10.71 28.56
N SER A 406 -23.68 11.53 29.60
CA SER A 406 -23.50 11.08 31.00
C SER A 406 -24.54 10.06 31.45
N VAL A 407 -25.69 9.99 30.76
CA VAL A 407 -26.75 8.99 31.02
C VAL A 407 -26.35 7.56 30.62
N PHE A 408 -25.27 7.38 29.85
CA PHE A 408 -24.78 6.08 29.40
C PHE A 408 -23.57 5.64 30.25
N PRO A 409 -23.76 4.89 31.36
CA PRO A 409 -22.69 4.57 32.32
C PRO A 409 -21.56 3.71 31.73
N TYR A 410 -21.79 3.05 30.59
CA TYR A 410 -20.82 2.23 29.87
C TYR A 410 -20.36 2.85 28.53
N GLY A 411 -20.72 4.11 28.27
CA GLY A 411 -20.35 4.85 27.08
C GLY A 411 -21.38 4.85 25.97
N LEU A 412 -21.10 5.71 24.99
CA LEU A 412 -21.83 5.92 23.75
C LEU A 412 -20.86 5.71 22.57
N ALA A 413 -21.41 5.41 21.40
CA ALA A 413 -20.67 5.35 20.16
C ALA A 413 -21.42 6.15 19.09
N ILE A 414 -20.69 6.92 18.28
CA ILE A 414 -21.22 7.66 17.12
C ILE A 414 -20.49 7.19 15.86
N ASP A 415 -21.18 7.12 14.72
CA ASP A 415 -20.57 6.76 13.43
C ASP A 415 -19.56 7.86 13.03
N ALA A 416 -18.41 7.46 12.49
CA ALA A 416 -17.37 8.38 12.02
C ALA A 416 -17.88 9.43 11.02
N SER A 417 -18.93 9.11 10.25
CA SER A 417 -19.58 10.02 9.29
C SER A 417 -20.29 11.20 9.95
N ASP A 418 -20.74 11.05 11.19
CA ASP A 418 -21.54 12.04 11.93
C ASP A 418 -20.68 13.03 12.73
N VAL A 419 -19.37 12.80 12.89
CA VAL A 419 -18.47 13.65 13.68
C VAL A 419 -18.38 15.10 13.17
N HIS A 420 -18.64 15.32 11.88
CA HIS A 420 -18.67 16.66 11.28
C HIS A 420 -20.00 17.39 11.47
N ARG A 421 -20.98 16.76 12.13
CA ARG A 421 -22.33 17.28 12.40
C ARG A 421 -22.62 17.40 13.90
N ILE A 422 -21.63 17.19 14.77
CA ILE A 422 -21.80 17.39 16.21
C ILE A 422 -21.20 18.72 16.67
N ALA A 423 -21.93 19.45 17.49
CA ALA A 423 -21.44 20.63 18.20
C ALA A 423 -21.46 20.33 19.71
N ILE A 424 -20.29 20.40 20.36
CA ILE A 424 -20.18 20.17 21.81
C ILE A 424 -20.73 21.40 22.55
N THR A 425 -21.64 21.18 23.51
CA THR A 425 -22.33 22.26 24.24
C THR A 425 -21.93 22.32 25.72
N ALA A 426 -21.56 21.18 26.30
CA ALA A 426 -21.00 21.08 27.65
C ALA A 426 -20.00 19.91 27.75
N ALA A 427 -18.92 20.11 28.50
CA ALA A 427 -17.96 19.06 28.84
C ALA A 427 -17.35 19.36 30.22
N PRO A 428 -18.08 19.14 31.33
CA PRO A 428 -17.55 19.31 32.69
C PRO A 428 -16.56 18.19 33.05
N VAL A 429 -15.38 18.22 32.44
CA VAL A 429 -14.32 17.21 32.57
C VAL A 429 -13.03 17.82 33.12
N SER A 430 -12.51 17.26 34.21
CA SER A 430 -11.20 17.62 34.75
C SER A 430 -10.05 16.88 34.02
N ARG A 431 -10.37 15.72 33.43
CA ARG A 431 -9.44 14.83 32.74
C ARG A 431 -10.06 14.23 31.49
N ILE A 432 -9.25 14.09 30.44
CA ILE A 432 -9.53 13.23 29.29
C ILE A 432 -8.52 12.09 29.31
N LEU A 433 -8.97 10.87 28.99
CA LEU A 433 -8.12 9.69 28.86
C LEU A 433 -8.41 8.99 27.52
N THR A 434 -7.40 8.84 26.66
CA THR A 434 -7.50 7.95 25.49
C THR A 434 -6.93 6.58 25.84
N ILE A 435 -7.59 5.50 25.43
CA ILE A 435 -7.15 4.12 25.65
C ILE A 435 -7.08 3.38 24.33
N GLU A 436 -5.93 2.77 24.06
CA GLU A 436 -5.68 1.99 22.86
C GLU A 436 -6.49 0.68 22.79
N ASN A 437 -6.34 -0.22 23.77
CA ASN A 437 -6.94 -1.55 23.75
C ASN A 437 -8.43 -1.54 24.18
N LYS A 438 -9.26 -2.34 23.50
CA LYS A 438 -10.73 -2.39 23.71
C LYS A 438 -11.15 -3.15 24.97
N ALA A 439 -10.37 -4.15 25.40
CA ALA A 439 -10.54 -4.83 26.67
C ALA A 439 -10.21 -3.87 27.83
N ASN A 440 -9.06 -3.17 27.75
CA ASN A 440 -8.67 -2.13 28.70
C ASN A 440 -9.70 -1.02 28.82
N TYR A 441 -10.16 -0.47 27.70
CA TYR A 441 -11.24 0.53 27.69
C TYR A 441 -12.48 0.04 28.44
N ARG A 442 -12.95 -1.18 28.13
CA ARG A 442 -14.15 -1.76 28.75
C ARG A 442 -13.97 -2.12 30.22
N ALA A 443 -12.79 -2.54 30.65
CA ALA A 443 -12.47 -2.80 32.05
C ALA A 443 -12.43 -1.49 32.84
N TYR A 444 -11.69 -0.50 32.33
CA TYR A 444 -11.52 0.82 32.95
C TYR A 444 -12.86 1.56 33.12
N VAL A 445 -13.66 1.65 32.06
CA VAL A 445 -14.97 2.30 32.07
C VAL A 445 -15.94 1.70 33.10
N ARG A 446 -15.79 0.39 33.42
CA ARG A 446 -16.65 -0.33 34.37
C ARG A 446 -16.18 -0.27 35.83
N ARG A 447 -14.87 -0.17 36.07
CA ARG A 447 -14.26 -0.37 37.40
C ARG A 447 -13.59 0.87 37.98
N HIS A 448 -13.05 1.76 37.14
CA HIS A 448 -12.07 2.78 37.57
C HIS A 448 -12.37 4.21 37.08
N ARG A 449 -13.19 4.38 36.04
CA ARG A 449 -13.52 5.71 35.50
C ARG A 449 -14.10 6.64 36.55
N ARG A 450 -13.60 7.87 36.61
CA ARG A 450 -14.13 8.91 37.51
C ARG A 450 -15.41 9.55 36.97
N ALA A 451 -16.13 10.27 37.83
CA ALA A 451 -17.32 11.01 37.43
C ALA A 451 -17.00 12.24 36.56
N ASP A 452 -15.81 12.84 36.76
CA ASP A 452 -15.30 14.06 36.13
C ASP A 452 -14.35 13.79 34.94
N GLU A 453 -14.45 12.60 34.33
CA GLU A 453 -13.49 12.09 33.34
C GLU A 453 -14.18 11.62 32.06
N LEU A 454 -13.59 11.98 30.91
CA LEU A 454 -14.00 11.50 29.58
C LEU A 454 -12.97 10.51 29.03
N VAL A 455 -13.40 9.26 28.85
CA VAL A 455 -12.57 8.18 28.31
C VAL A 455 -12.94 7.93 26.85
N VAL A 456 -11.97 7.94 25.95
CA VAL A 456 -12.14 7.71 24.50
C VAL A 456 -11.36 6.46 24.10
N TYR A 457 -11.99 5.55 23.34
CA TYR A 457 -11.33 4.39 22.77
C TYR A 457 -10.72 4.75 21.40
N LEU A 458 -9.48 4.33 21.14
CA LEU A 458 -8.78 4.57 19.88
C LEU A 458 -8.75 3.34 18.96
N GLY A 459 -8.22 2.20 19.42
CA GLY A 459 -7.99 1.03 18.57
C GLY A 459 -6.75 1.16 17.67
N GLY A 460 -5.63 1.56 18.26
CA GLY A 460 -4.37 1.89 17.58
C GLY A 460 -4.21 3.39 17.33
N PHE A 461 -3.57 3.75 16.22
CA PHE A 461 -3.47 5.15 15.76
C PHE A 461 -4.85 5.80 15.65
N ALA A 462 -4.98 7.00 16.23
CA ALA A 462 -6.23 7.74 16.27
C ALA A 462 -6.69 8.10 14.86
N SER A 463 -7.85 7.60 14.44
CA SER A 463 -8.36 7.77 13.08
C SER A 463 -8.60 9.23 12.68
N PRO A 464 -8.76 9.55 11.38
CA PRO A 464 -9.16 10.89 10.96
C PRO A 464 -10.41 11.42 11.67
N ALA A 465 -11.43 10.58 11.88
CA ALA A 465 -12.67 10.97 12.55
C ALA A 465 -12.49 11.15 14.07
N GLN A 466 -11.74 10.28 14.73
CA GLN A 466 -11.36 10.44 16.14
C GLN A 466 -10.52 11.71 16.35
N ARG A 467 -9.59 12.03 15.43
CA ARG A 467 -8.83 13.29 15.45
C ARG A 467 -9.72 14.51 15.33
N VAL A 468 -10.74 14.48 14.46
CA VAL A 468 -11.75 15.56 14.37
C VAL A 468 -12.50 15.70 15.70
N PHE A 469 -12.99 14.61 16.30
CA PHE A 469 -13.64 14.63 17.61
C PHE A 469 -12.75 15.25 18.71
N LEU A 470 -11.49 14.82 18.79
CA LEU A 470 -10.53 15.34 19.76
C LEU A 470 -10.19 16.83 19.52
N ARG A 471 -10.11 17.28 18.27
CA ARG A 471 -9.92 18.71 17.91
C ARG A 471 -11.14 19.55 18.31
N LEU A 472 -12.37 19.07 18.06
CA LEU A 472 -13.62 19.73 18.48
C LEU A 472 -13.65 19.88 20.01
N LEU A 473 -13.35 18.81 20.75
CA LEU A 473 -13.27 18.81 22.20
C LEU A 473 -12.20 19.78 22.74
N ARG A 474 -10.99 19.77 22.15
CA ARG A 474 -9.89 20.70 22.51
C ARG A 474 -10.29 22.16 22.28
N SER A 475 -10.99 22.45 21.19
CA SER A 475 -11.47 23.80 20.85
C SER A 475 -12.55 24.30 21.82
N PHE A 476 -13.52 23.43 22.16
CA PHE A 476 -14.57 23.74 23.13
C PHE A 476 -14.01 24.00 24.54
N LEU A 477 -13.07 23.17 25.01
CA LEU A 477 -12.47 23.36 26.33
C LEU A 477 -11.59 24.62 26.40
N ARG A 478 -10.92 24.98 25.31
CA ARG A 478 -10.11 26.21 25.23
C ARG A 478 -10.95 27.49 25.18
N SER A 479 -12.04 27.51 24.43
CA SER A 479 -12.96 28.68 24.41
C SER A 479 -13.57 28.94 25.79
N ARG A 480 -14.05 27.88 26.47
CA ARG A 480 -14.53 27.96 27.86
C ARG A 480 -13.48 28.51 28.82
N ALA A 481 -12.22 28.08 28.73
CA ALA A 481 -11.14 28.59 29.58
C ALA A 481 -10.86 30.09 29.32
N CYS A 482 -10.96 30.54 28.07
CA CYS A 482 -10.81 31.95 27.69
C CYS A 482 -11.95 32.80 28.26
N GLU A 483 -13.21 32.38 28.08
CA GLU A 483 -14.41 33.05 28.62
C GLU A 483 -14.36 33.18 30.15
N VAL A 484 -13.92 32.14 30.86
CA VAL A 484 -13.77 32.16 32.33
C VAL A 484 -12.64 33.11 32.76
N GLY A 485 -11.52 33.15 32.01
CA GLY A 485 -10.43 34.10 32.24
C GLY A 485 -10.84 35.56 32.03
N GLU A 486 -11.56 35.87 30.95
CA GLU A 486 -12.08 37.22 30.66
C GLU A 486 -13.16 37.64 31.67
N ALA A 487 -14.07 36.73 32.05
CA ALA A 487 -15.05 36.98 33.09
C ALA A 487 -14.37 37.24 34.46
N SER A 488 -13.35 36.46 34.82
CA SER A 488 -12.55 36.67 36.03
C SER A 488 -11.87 38.05 36.02
N ALA A 489 -11.31 38.46 34.87
CA ALA A 489 -10.71 39.79 34.70
C ALA A 489 -11.75 40.93 34.79
N MET A 490 -12.96 40.78 34.22
CA MET A 490 -14.02 41.79 34.33
C MET A 490 -14.60 41.89 35.75
N PHE A 491 -14.87 40.77 36.41
CA PHE A 491 -15.41 40.75 37.77
C PHE A 491 -14.38 41.17 38.83
N GLY A 492 -13.08 41.10 38.54
CA GLY A 492 -12.01 41.60 39.42
C GLY A 492 -12.05 43.11 39.72
N THR A 493 -12.91 43.89 39.03
CA THR A 493 -13.00 45.35 39.21
C THR A 493 -14.23 45.81 40.02
N ILE A 494 -15.16 44.92 40.40
CA ILE A 494 -16.42 45.31 41.08
C ILE A 494 -16.59 44.63 42.45
N GLY A 495 -16.36 45.42 43.51
CA GLY A 495 -17.20 45.37 44.71
C GLY A 495 -16.85 44.36 45.80
N ALA A 496 -15.75 44.58 46.53
CA ALA A 496 -15.62 44.03 47.87
C ALA A 496 -16.58 44.76 48.85
N ARG A 497 -17.78 44.19 49.11
CA ARG A 497 -18.57 44.37 50.36
C ARG A 497 -19.91 43.60 50.36
N GLY A 498 -20.05 42.65 51.28
CA GLY A 498 -21.31 42.39 52.00
C GLY A 498 -22.08 41.09 51.70
N LEU A 499 -22.32 40.33 52.79
CA LEU A 499 -23.41 39.36 53.03
C LEU A 499 -23.35 37.97 52.35
N ASP A 500 -22.69 37.06 53.07
CA ASP A 500 -23.22 35.83 53.71
C ASP A 500 -24.09 34.77 52.97
N GLU A 501 -23.86 33.53 53.41
CA GLU A 501 -24.56 32.25 53.15
C GLU A 501 -24.88 31.81 51.70
N GLY A 502 -24.37 30.61 51.32
CA GLY A 502 -25.26 29.65 50.64
C GLY A 502 -24.76 28.83 49.44
N VAL A 503 -23.61 29.11 48.81
CA VAL A 503 -23.02 28.18 47.81
C VAL A 503 -21.49 28.20 47.90
N SER A 504 -20.88 27.05 48.18
CA SER A 504 -19.42 26.90 48.14
C SER A 504 -18.93 27.04 46.69
N ARG A 505 -18.27 28.15 46.39
CA ARG A 505 -17.72 28.46 45.06
C ARG A 505 -16.26 28.02 44.97
N ALA A 506 -16.03 26.74 45.21
CA ALA A 506 -14.74 26.06 45.13
C ALA A 506 -14.88 24.73 44.34
N ASP A 507 -13.77 24.21 43.82
CA ASP A 507 -13.61 22.90 43.19
C ASP A 507 -14.06 22.71 41.72
N VAL A 508 -14.09 23.78 40.93
CA VAL A 508 -13.73 23.69 39.50
C VAL A 508 -12.50 24.56 39.27
N GLY A 509 -11.33 24.02 39.62
CA GLY A 509 -10.07 24.76 39.60
C GLY A 509 -9.54 25.02 38.18
N ASP A 510 -8.89 26.18 38.01
CA ASP A 510 -8.28 26.76 36.79
C ASP A 510 -7.17 25.92 36.10
N LYS A 511 -7.11 24.61 36.32
CA LYS A 511 -6.15 23.74 35.60
C LYS A 511 -6.71 23.41 34.22
N PRO A 512 -5.96 23.65 33.13
CA PRO A 512 -6.40 23.25 31.79
C PRO A 512 -6.58 21.73 31.75
N THR A 513 -7.72 21.27 31.20
CA THR A 513 -8.01 19.83 31.05
C THR A 513 -6.89 19.15 30.25
N VAL A 514 -6.17 18.23 30.90
CA VAL A 514 -5.08 17.47 30.27
C VAL A 514 -5.64 16.22 29.62
N LEU A 515 -5.19 15.94 28.38
CA LEU A 515 -5.40 14.65 27.74
C LEU A 515 -4.27 13.70 28.14
N HIS A 516 -4.65 12.63 28.84
CA HIS A 516 -3.79 11.49 29.11
C HIS A 516 -3.99 10.44 28.02
N HIS A 517 -2.95 9.68 27.71
CA HIS A 517 -3.01 8.51 26.85
C HIS A 517 -2.48 7.28 27.59
N TRP A 518 -3.22 6.19 27.50
CA TRP A 518 -2.77 4.85 27.83
C TRP A 518 -2.62 4.08 26.51
N GLY A 519 -1.38 3.73 26.17
CA GLY A 519 -0.99 2.77 25.12
C GLY A 519 -0.25 1.56 25.72
N ASP A 520 0.22 0.66 24.87
CA ASP A 520 1.14 -0.43 25.26
C ASP A 520 2.54 0.12 25.66
N LEU A 521 3.29 -0.62 26.49
CA LEU A 521 4.67 -0.28 26.86
C LEU A 521 5.63 -0.89 25.82
N ASP A 522 5.52 -0.39 24.60
CA ASP A 522 6.15 -0.93 23.41
C ASP A 522 6.45 0.19 22.38
N TYR A 523 6.92 -0.19 21.19
CA TYR A 523 7.15 0.72 20.07
C TYR A 523 5.84 1.35 19.55
N GLY A 524 4.77 0.56 19.43
CA GLY A 524 3.46 1.00 18.93
C GLY A 524 2.81 2.08 19.79
N GLY A 525 2.67 1.86 21.08
CA GLY A 525 2.09 2.80 22.03
C GLY A 525 2.85 4.13 22.09
N ILE A 526 4.19 4.09 21.97
CA ILE A 526 5.03 5.30 21.84
C ILE A 526 4.66 6.08 20.58
N LEU A 527 4.56 5.42 19.41
CA LEU A 527 4.19 6.08 18.16
C LEU A 527 2.76 6.63 18.19
N ILE A 528 1.82 5.96 18.85
CA ILE A 528 0.42 6.40 18.94
C ILE A 528 0.30 7.68 19.76
N LEU A 529 1.00 7.78 20.91
CA LEU A 529 1.06 9.02 21.67
C LEU A 529 1.74 10.14 20.87
N GLN A 530 2.82 9.84 20.15
CA GLN A 530 3.48 10.86 19.32
C GLN A 530 2.57 11.33 18.18
N ASN A 531 1.82 10.42 17.54
CA ASN A 531 0.81 10.77 16.53
C ASN A 531 -0.31 11.64 17.11
N LEU A 532 -0.85 11.32 18.30
CA LEU A 532 -1.86 12.13 18.99
C LEU A 532 -1.37 13.57 19.23
N ARG A 533 -0.12 13.72 19.69
CA ARG A 533 0.51 15.03 19.90
C ARG A 533 0.60 15.82 18.60
N ASN A 534 1.11 15.17 17.57
CA ASN A 534 1.39 15.79 16.29
C ASN A 534 0.12 16.13 15.48
N SER A 535 -0.99 15.42 15.70
CA SER A 535 -2.17 15.48 14.81
C SER A 535 -3.44 16.13 15.40
N CYS A 536 -3.61 16.11 16.74
CA CYS A 536 -4.79 16.69 17.39
C CYS A 536 -4.55 17.35 18.76
N TRP A 537 -3.61 16.86 19.58
CA TRP A 537 -3.46 17.26 20.98
C TRP A 537 -2.01 17.31 21.45
N GLN A 538 -1.28 18.36 21.07
CA GLN A 538 0.15 18.55 21.33
C GLN A 538 0.55 18.38 22.81
N GLU A 539 -0.30 18.77 23.76
CA GLU A 539 -0.04 18.68 25.20
C GLU A 539 -0.41 17.32 25.81
N ALA A 540 -0.66 16.29 25.00
CA ALA A 540 -1.01 14.95 25.50
C ALA A 540 0.14 14.33 26.31
N VAL A 541 -0.18 13.67 27.41
CA VAL A 541 0.82 13.04 28.31
C VAL A 541 0.59 11.54 28.46
N PRO A 542 1.65 10.73 28.65
CA PRO A 542 1.50 9.32 28.97
C PRO A 542 0.80 9.13 30.32
N TRP A 543 0.15 7.99 30.49
CA TRP A 543 -0.43 7.54 31.76
C TRP A 543 -0.51 6.01 31.77
N ARG A 544 -0.03 5.35 32.83
CA ARG A 544 0.22 3.90 32.85
C ARG A 544 1.15 3.45 31.71
N MET A 545 2.20 4.24 31.45
CA MET A 545 3.29 3.96 30.51
C MET A 545 4.66 4.31 31.12
N GLU A 546 4.73 4.41 32.45
CA GLU A 546 5.94 4.67 33.23
C GLU A 546 6.90 3.46 33.15
N PRO A 547 8.23 3.65 32.99
CA PRO A 547 9.19 2.55 32.83
C PRO A 547 9.17 1.53 33.96
N GLU A 548 8.84 1.97 35.18
CA GLU A 548 8.77 1.15 36.39
C GLU A 548 7.65 0.09 36.34
N LEU A 549 6.61 0.29 35.52
CA LEU A 549 5.56 -0.72 35.31
C LEU A 549 6.11 -1.94 34.56
N LEU A 550 7.09 -1.76 33.68
CA LEU A 550 7.71 -2.89 32.97
C LEU A 550 8.51 -3.80 33.93
N ASP A 551 9.07 -3.23 35.00
CA ASP A 551 9.69 -3.99 36.08
C ASP A 551 8.66 -4.71 36.95
N GLU A 552 7.59 -4.01 37.33
CA GLU A 552 6.53 -4.56 38.19
C GLU A 552 5.74 -5.70 37.52
N TYR A 553 5.66 -5.72 36.19
CA TYR A 553 4.90 -6.68 35.39
C TYR A 553 5.79 -7.54 34.48
N ILE A 554 7.09 -7.66 34.76
CA ILE A 554 8.04 -8.41 33.92
C ILE A 554 7.63 -9.86 33.63
N ASP A 555 6.93 -10.52 34.57
CA ASP A 555 6.40 -11.89 34.42
C ASP A 555 5.31 -12.02 33.33
N TYR A 556 4.74 -10.89 32.89
CA TYR A 556 3.73 -10.78 31.83
C TYR A 556 4.28 -10.12 30.55
N ALA A 557 5.57 -9.78 30.52
CA ALA A 557 6.20 -9.09 29.40
C ALA A 557 6.66 -10.08 28.31
N GLU A 558 6.59 -9.65 27.04
CA GLU A 558 7.00 -10.44 25.89
C GLU A 558 8.42 -10.07 25.42
N PRO A 559 9.28 -11.04 25.05
CA PRO A 559 10.66 -10.78 24.67
C PRO A 559 10.79 -10.14 23.27
N ILE A 560 11.72 -9.20 23.11
CA ILE A 560 11.99 -8.50 21.84
C ILE A 560 13.14 -9.13 21.04
N ASP A 561 13.02 -9.09 19.70
CA ASP A 561 14.06 -9.52 18.77
C ASP A 561 15.03 -8.39 18.33
N ASP A 562 16.06 -8.75 17.57
CA ASP A 562 17.10 -7.81 17.11
C ASP A 562 16.58 -6.77 16.09
N ALA A 563 15.57 -7.11 15.29
CA ALA A 563 14.95 -6.17 14.36
C ALA A 563 14.16 -5.09 15.14
N TYR A 564 13.46 -5.51 16.19
CA TYR A 564 12.73 -4.63 17.10
C TYR A 564 13.67 -3.74 17.93
N ARG A 565 14.78 -4.30 18.44
CA ARG A 565 15.86 -3.52 19.09
C ARG A 565 16.41 -2.43 18.16
N THR A 566 16.56 -2.74 16.87
CA THR A 566 17.02 -1.77 15.86
C THR A 566 16.01 -0.64 15.68
N LYS A 567 14.69 -0.93 15.63
CA LYS A 567 13.64 0.10 15.59
C LYS A 567 13.67 1.03 16.80
N LEU A 568 13.72 0.46 18.00
CA LEU A 568 13.78 1.22 19.27
C LEU A 568 15.03 2.10 19.36
N THR A 569 16.18 1.61 18.89
CA THR A 569 17.44 2.38 18.89
C THR A 569 17.32 3.65 18.04
N ARG A 570 16.64 3.60 16.89
CA ARG A 570 16.40 4.80 16.05
C ARG A 570 15.55 5.85 16.76
N LEU A 571 14.59 5.46 17.61
CA LEU A 571 13.83 6.43 18.40
C LEU A 571 14.68 7.15 19.46
N LEU A 572 15.77 6.52 19.93
CA LEU A 572 16.74 7.20 20.82
C LEU A 572 17.56 8.27 20.08
N GLU A 573 17.76 8.13 18.78
CA GLU A 573 18.48 9.10 17.95
C GLU A 573 17.63 10.35 17.62
N SER A 574 16.30 10.23 17.62
CA SER A 574 15.39 11.36 17.36
C SER A 574 14.98 12.09 18.65
N GLY A 575 15.21 13.41 18.66
CA GLY A 575 14.80 14.30 19.74
C GLY A 575 13.27 14.44 19.91
N VAL A 576 12.47 14.05 18.91
CA VAL A 576 11.00 14.05 18.99
C VAL A 576 10.51 13.07 20.07
N TYR A 577 11.22 11.95 20.25
CA TYR A 577 10.86 10.89 21.19
C TYR A 577 11.59 11.01 22.54
N ALA A 578 12.25 12.15 22.83
CA ALA A 578 13.02 12.37 24.06
C ALA A 578 12.20 12.10 25.35
N TRP A 579 10.89 12.33 25.31
CA TRP A 579 9.96 12.02 26.39
C TRP A 579 9.82 10.51 26.69
N ALA A 580 10.04 9.67 25.69
CA ALA A 580 9.90 8.21 25.75
C ALA A 580 11.25 7.50 25.94
N HIS A 581 12.38 8.22 25.84
CA HIS A 581 13.73 7.66 25.99
C HIS A 581 13.90 6.82 27.27
N PRO A 582 13.37 7.19 28.46
CA PRO A 582 13.45 6.35 29.65
C PRO A 582 12.76 4.98 29.49
N LEU A 583 11.59 4.95 28.85
CA LEU A 583 10.85 3.72 28.58
C LEU A 583 11.57 2.86 27.54
N ILE A 584 12.04 3.46 26.45
CA ILE A 584 12.80 2.78 25.40
C ILE A 584 14.08 2.15 25.96
N GLN A 585 14.83 2.89 26.77
CA GLN A 585 16.03 2.38 27.45
C GLN A 585 15.69 1.21 28.38
N ARG A 586 14.54 1.25 29.07
CA ARG A 586 14.11 0.16 29.96
C ARG A 586 13.72 -1.10 29.17
N ILE A 587 12.94 -0.95 28.10
CA ILE A 587 12.60 -2.03 27.15
C ILE A 587 13.86 -2.69 26.58
N LEU A 588 14.83 -1.90 26.12
CA LEU A 588 16.10 -2.42 25.57
C LEU A 588 16.93 -3.16 26.63
N THR A 589 16.96 -2.65 27.87
CA THR A 589 17.71 -3.21 29.00
C THR A 589 17.14 -4.54 29.48
N LEU A 590 15.82 -4.62 29.65
CA LEU A 590 15.12 -5.84 30.08
C LEU A 590 14.95 -6.83 28.91
N GLY A 591 14.94 -6.31 27.68
CA GLY A 591 14.72 -7.11 26.48
C GLY A 591 13.28 -7.56 26.29
N ALA A 592 12.31 -6.81 26.83
CA ALA A 592 10.90 -7.16 26.81
C ALA A 592 9.98 -5.93 26.72
N THR A 593 8.79 -6.12 26.17
CA THR A 593 7.68 -5.15 26.07
C THR A 593 6.47 -5.65 26.83
N LEU A 594 5.53 -4.76 27.19
CA LEU A 594 4.37 -5.13 28.00
C LEU A 594 3.07 -4.61 27.38
N GLU A 595 2.14 -5.54 27.08
CA GLU A 595 0.79 -5.22 26.65
C GLU A 595 -0.05 -4.63 27.80
N GLN A 596 -0.97 -3.74 27.46
CA GLN A 596 -1.96 -3.14 28.35
C GLN A 596 -2.80 -4.16 29.11
N GLU A 597 -3.08 -5.32 28.51
CA GLU A 597 -3.96 -6.34 29.12
C GLU A 597 -3.35 -6.94 30.40
N ALA A 598 -2.01 -6.96 30.53
CA ALA A 598 -1.30 -7.42 31.72
C ALA A 598 -1.71 -6.64 32.99
N LEU A 599 -1.97 -5.34 32.87
CA LEU A 599 -2.43 -4.49 33.97
C LEU A 599 -3.89 -4.77 34.37
N ILE A 600 -4.69 -5.46 33.54
CA ILE A 600 -6.03 -5.96 33.93
C ILE A 600 -5.93 -7.33 34.59
N LEU A 601 -5.00 -8.19 34.15
CA LEU A 601 -4.88 -9.56 34.67
C LEU A 601 -4.52 -9.63 36.16
N ARG A 602 -3.96 -8.54 36.70
CA ARG A 602 -3.61 -8.38 38.11
C ARG A 602 -4.63 -7.57 38.95
N ASP A 603 -5.55 -6.83 38.30
CA ASP A 603 -6.59 -5.95 38.89
C ASP A 603 -7.98 -6.65 38.97
#